data_AF-I0YZJ7-F1
#
_entry.id   AF-I0YZJ7-F1
#
_cell.length_a   1.000
_cell.length_b   1.000
_cell.length_c   1.000
_cell.angle_alpha   90.00
_cell.angle_beta   90.00
_cell.angle_gamma   90.00
#
_symmetry.space_group_name_H-M   'P 1'
#
loop_
_entity.id
_entity.type
_entity.pdbx_description
1 polymer ?
#
loop_
_entity_poly.entity_id
_entity_poly.type
_entity_poly.pdbx_seq_one_letter_code
_entity_poly.pdbx_strand_id
1 'polypeptide(L)'
;MVDGRMLDDLEEVVRSVRRCKHPFGGLQLVLTGDFHQLPPVAKGRQATAERRFAFEADCWDTCISTCLLLTKVYRQADREFVDILSAVRSGRCGASVLGKLKAHCGRPLGEVDSILPTKLYTHTDDVDAINSCHLAELGGEAVRFVAQDTGNTDALKSACHAKPVVELKAGAQVMLTRNGFLWP
;
A
#
# COMPACT_ATOMS: atom_id res chain seq x y z
N MET A 1 -1.54 1.23 8.55
CA MET A 1 -2.34 2.24 7.83
C MET A 1 -3.65 2.58 8.51
N VAL A 2 -4.35 1.66 9.20
CA VAL A 2 -5.48 2.02 10.09
C VAL A 2 -4.95 2.72 11.33
N ASP A 3 -5.51 3.87 11.69
CA ASP A 3 -5.18 4.60 12.91
C ASP A 3 -6.03 4.12 14.11
N GLY A 4 -5.56 4.39 15.32
CA GLY A 4 -6.22 3.95 16.56
C GLY A 4 -7.63 4.52 16.73
N ARG A 5 -7.83 5.80 16.40
CA ARG A 5 -9.14 6.45 16.53
C ARG A 5 -10.16 5.85 15.56
N MET A 6 -9.75 5.53 14.34
CA MET A 6 -10.60 4.83 13.39
C MET A 6 -11.04 3.46 13.92
N LEU A 7 -10.18 2.73 14.63
CA LEU A 7 -10.54 1.44 15.22
C LEU A 7 -11.54 1.60 16.37
N ASP A 8 -11.34 2.58 17.24
CA ASP A 8 -12.27 2.92 18.33
C ASP A 8 -13.65 3.34 17.78
N ASP A 9 -13.67 4.26 16.81
CA ASP A 9 -14.89 4.73 16.15
C ASP A 9 -15.66 3.55 15.50
N LEU A 10 -14.95 2.63 14.85
CA LEU A 10 -15.55 1.43 14.25
C LEU A 10 -16.15 0.49 15.30
N GLU A 11 -15.44 0.26 16.41
CA GLU A 11 -15.91 -0.58 17.51
C GLU A 11 -17.23 -0.05 18.07
N GLU A 12 -17.29 1.25 18.37
CA GLU A 12 -18.47 1.91 18.93
C GLU A 12 -19.67 1.82 17.97
N VAL A 13 -19.46 2.13 16.68
CA VAL A 13 -20.50 2.06 15.65
C VAL A 13 -21.05 0.64 15.52
N VAL A 14 -20.18 -0.37 15.45
CA VAL A 14 -20.60 -1.76 15.31
C VAL A 14 -21.38 -2.22 16.54
N ARG A 15 -20.92 -1.88 17.75
CA ARG A 15 -21.60 -2.19 19.01
C ARG A 15 -23.01 -1.58 19.05
N SER A 16 -23.13 -0.32 18.63
CA SER A 16 -24.39 0.42 18.57
C SER A 16 -25.37 -0.18 17.57
N VAL A 17 -24.93 -0.38 16.32
CA VAL A 17 -25.76 -0.93 15.23
C VAL A 17 -26.27 -2.33 15.57
N ARG A 18 -25.40 -3.17 16.17
CA ARG A 18 -25.75 -4.56 16.54
C ARG A 18 -26.51 -4.66 17.86
N ARG A 19 -26.65 -3.55 18.62
CA ARG A 19 -27.25 -3.51 19.97
C ARG A 19 -26.67 -4.58 20.91
N CYS A 20 -25.38 -4.84 20.79
CA CYS A 20 -24.68 -5.91 21.49
C CYS A 20 -23.53 -5.31 22.26
N LYS A 21 -23.48 -5.50 23.59
CA LYS A 21 -22.44 -4.89 24.44
C LYS A 21 -21.10 -5.63 24.43
N HIS A 22 -21.02 -6.79 23.77
CA HIS A 22 -19.74 -7.49 23.59
C HIS A 22 -18.78 -6.67 22.73
N PRO A 23 -17.46 -6.82 22.92
CA PRO A 23 -16.46 -6.14 22.09
C PRO A 23 -16.75 -6.31 20.60
N PHE A 24 -16.66 -5.21 19.84
CA PHE A 24 -16.94 -5.15 18.41
C PHE A 24 -18.33 -5.71 18.02
N GLY A 25 -19.32 -5.54 18.91
CA GLY A 25 -20.69 -6.04 18.72
C GLY A 25 -20.77 -7.57 18.66
N GLY A 26 -19.80 -8.28 19.24
CA GLY A 26 -19.71 -9.74 19.24
C GLY A 26 -19.22 -10.34 17.92
N LEU A 27 -18.65 -9.53 17.02
CA LEU A 27 -18.01 -10.05 15.80
C LEU A 27 -16.65 -10.68 16.12
N GLN A 28 -16.33 -11.77 15.42
CA GLN A 28 -14.97 -12.30 15.45
C GLN A 28 -14.06 -11.39 14.63
N LEU A 29 -13.03 -10.85 15.27
CA LEU A 29 -12.01 -10.05 14.61
C LEU A 29 -10.83 -10.90 14.18
N VAL A 30 -10.44 -10.76 12.91
CA VAL A 30 -9.20 -11.31 12.37
C VAL A 30 -8.44 -10.16 11.72
N LEU A 31 -7.39 -9.69 12.39
CA LEU A 31 -6.53 -8.61 11.90
C LEU A 31 -5.21 -9.17 11.41
N THR A 32 -4.68 -8.59 10.33
CA THR A 32 -3.36 -8.94 9.78
C THR A 32 -2.64 -7.70 9.32
N GLY A 33 -1.34 -7.64 9.53
CA GLY A 33 -0.51 -6.49 9.18
C GLY A 33 0.87 -6.55 9.80
N ASP A 34 1.65 -5.51 9.55
CA ASP A 34 3.00 -5.34 10.09
C ASP A 34 3.21 -3.88 10.49
N PHE A 35 3.31 -3.63 11.79
CA PHE A 35 3.49 -2.28 12.33
C PHE A 35 4.89 -1.70 12.07
N HIS A 36 5.86 -2.49 11.61
CA HIS A 36 7.15 -1.98 11.16
C HIS A 36 7.11 -1.44 9.72
N GLN A 37 5.99 -1.60 9.00
CA GLN A 37 5.80 -1.02 7.67
C GLN A 37 5.25 0.41 7.77
N LEU A 38 4.51 0.86 6.75
CA LEU A 38 4.03 2.23 6.68
C LEU A 38 3.02 2.54 7.81
N PRO A 39 3.23 3.64 8.57
CA PRO A 39 2.29 4.09 9.58
C PRO A 39 1.00 4.63 8.94
N PRO A 40 -0.05 4.90 9.74
CA PRO A 40 -1.23 5.62 9.25
C PRO A 40 -0.87 6.96 8.60
N VAL A 41 -1.56 7.30 7.51
CA VAL A 41 -1.37 8.57 6.79
C VAL A 41 -2.25 9.63 7.45
N ALA A 42 -1.65 10.66 8.04
CA ALA A 42 -2.37 11.81 8.56
C ALA A 42 -2.60 12.85 7.44
N LYS A 43 -3.84 13.33 7.26
CA LYS A 43 -4.20 14.36 6.26
C LYS A 43 -4.76 15.62 6.93
N GLY A 44 -4.51 16.78 6.32
CA GLY A 44 -5.13 18.06 6.71
C GLY A 44 -4.79 18.51 8.14
N ARG A 45 -5.78 19.00 8.89
CA ARG A 45 -5.62 19.48 10.29
C ARG A 45 -5.17 18.40 11.28
N GLN A 46 -5.21 17.12 10.91
CA GLN A 46 -4.69 16.01 11.70
C GLN A 46 -3.20 15.73 11.43
N ALA A 47 -2.57 16.41 10.46
CA ALA A 47 -1.13 16.23 10.19
C ALA A 47 -0.24 16.59 11.39
N THR A 48 -0.73 17.46 12.28
CA THR A 48 -0.08 17.86 13.54
C THR A 48 -0.57 17.09 14.76
N ALA A 49 -1.61 16.25 14.62
CA ALA A 49 -2.08 15.39 15.71
C ALA A 49 -1.15 14.18 15.84
N GLU A 50 -1.02 13.64 17.06
CA GLU A 50 -0.28 12.40 17.29
C GLU A 50 -0.86 11.26 16.44
N ARG A 51 0.00 10.64 15.63
CA ARG A 51 -0.37 9.48 14.83
C ARG A 51 -0.46 8.28 15.76
N ARG A 52 -1.68 7.93 16.19
CA ARG A 52 -1.94 6.71 16.95
C ARG A 52 -2.01 5.50 16.03
N PHE A 53 -1.20 4.49 16.28
CA PHE A 53 -1.31 3.19 15.64
C PHE A 53 -2.58 2.47 16.12
N ALA A 54 -3.06 1.51 15.32
CA ALA A 54 -4.22 0.69 15.69
C ALA A 54 -4.05 -0.04 17.03
N PHE A 55 -2.83 -0.49 17.37
CA PHE A 55 -2.56 -1.16 18.66
C PHE A 55 -2.57 -0.22 19.86
N GLU A 56 -2.63 1.09 19.65
CA GLU A 56 -2.76 2.10 20.70
C GLU A 56 -4.21 2.52 20.89
N ALA A 57 -5.18 1.92 20.18
CA ALA A 57 -6.61 2.18 20.35
C ALA A 57 -7.08 1.74 21.74
N ASP A 58 -8.02 2.48 22.32
CA ASP A 58 -8.53 2.18 23.66
C ASP A 58 -9.26 0.83 23.68
N CYS A 59 -9.89 0.46 22.56
CA CYS A 59 -10.58 -0.81 22.42
C CYS A 59 -9.64 -2.02 22.19
N TRP A 60 -8.35 -1.81 21.86
CA TRP A 60 -7.47 -2.88 21.35
C TRP A 60 -7.39 -4.08 22.30
N ASP A 61 -7.02 -3.87 23.55
CA ASP A 61 -6.83 -4.95 24.54
C ASP A 61 -8.15 -5.68 24.87
N THR A 62 -9.29 -5.02 24.69
CA THR A 62 -10.61 -5.63 24.91
C THR A 62 -11.10 -6.43 23.70
N CYS A 63 -10.66 -6.06 22.50
CA CYS A 63 -11.11 -6.65 21.24
C CYS A 63 -10.17 -7.74 20.72
N ILE A 64 -8.88 -7.67 21.07
CA ILE A 64 -7.83 -8.54 20.54
C ILE A 64 -7.24 -9.38 21.67
N SER A 65 -7.75 -10.60 21.81
CA SER A 65 -7.30 -11.54 22.86
C SER A 65 -6.07 -12.36 22.48
N THR A 66 -5.83 -12.55 21.17
CA THR A 66 -4.83 -13.49 20.66
C THR A 66 -4.01 -12.82 19.58
N CYS A 67 -2.68 -12.82 19.75
CA CYS A 67 -1.73 -12.33 18.76
C CYS A 67 -0.79 -13.47 18.35
N LEU A 68 -0.67 -13.70 17.05
CA LEU A 68 0.22 -14.72 16.48
C LEU A 68 1.25 -14.04 15.58
N LEU A 69 2.53 -14.34 15.81
CA LEU A 69 3.62 -13.83 14.98
C LEU A 69 4.04 -14.87 13.94
N LEU A 70 3.94 -14.50 12.66
CA LEU A 70 4.50 -15.30 11.57
C LEU A 70 5.99 -15.02 11.43
N THR A 71 6.82 -16.06 11.52
CA THR A 71 8.29 -15.95 11.55
C THR A 71 8.97 -16.34 10.24
N LYS A 72 8.30 -17.15 9.40
CA LYS A 72 8.87 -17.64 8.14
C LYS A 72 8.62 -16.67 6.99
N VAL A 73 9.70 -16.26 6.32
CA VAL A 73 9.65 -15.44 5.09
C VAL A 73 9.51 -16.35 3.88
N TYR A 74 8.50 -16.11 3.05
CA TYR A 74 8.23 -16.89 1.82
C TYR A 74 8.54 -16.12 0.53
N ARG A 75 8.59 -14.79 0.58
CA ARG A 75 8.74 -13.95 -0.61
C ARG A 75 10.15 -14.00 -1.19
N GLN A 76 11.17 -14.04 -0.33
CA GLN A 76 12.58 -14.11 -0.73
C GLN A 76 13.14 -15.50 -0.39
N ALA A 77 13.76 -16.15 -1.38
CA ALA A 77 14.44 -17.44 -1.18
C ALA A 77 15.88 -17.27 -0.65
N ASP A 78 16.54 -16.17 -0.99
CA ASP A 78 17.91 -15.88 -0.56
C ASP A 78 17.96 -15.45 0.91
N ARG A 79 18.69 -16.24 1.71
CA ARG A 79 18.85 -16.02 3.15
C ARG A 79 19.60 -14.73 3.46
N GLU A 80 20.62 -14.38 2.68
CA GLU A 80 21.36 -13.13 2.92
C GLU A 80 20.46 -11.93 2.74
N PHE A 81 19.63 -11.93 1.69
CA PHE A 81 18.66 -10.87 1.46
C PHE A 81 17.57 -10.80 2.55
N VAL A 82 17.08 -11.96 3.04
CA VAL A 82 16.14 -12.01 4.18
C VAL A 82 16.74 -11.38 5.44
N ASP A 83 18.02 -11.65 5.72
CA ASP A 83 18.71 -11.08 6.88
C ASP A 83 18.88 -9.57 6.76
N ILE A 84 19.23 -9.07 5.56
CA ILE A 84 19.29 -7.62 5.26
C ILE A 84 17.93 -6.96 5.50
N LEU A 85 16.85 -7.51 4.94
CA LEU A 85 15.51 -6.95 5.10
C LEU A 85 15.02 -6.97 6.56
N SER A 86 15.35 -8.01 7.31
CA SER A 86 15.04 -8.12 8.74
C SER A 86 15.82 -7.10 9.57
N ALA A 87 17.08 -6.83 9.21
CA ALA A 87 17.89 -5.77 9.82
C ALA A 87 17.30 -4.39 9.56
N VAL A 88 16.88 -4.11 8.32
CA VAL A 88 16.21 -2.85 7.94
C VAL A 88 14.89 -2.69 8.71
N ARG A 89 14.06 -3.74 8.76
CA ARG A 89 12.78 -3.73 9.49
C ARG A 89 12.93 -3.39 10.97
N SER A 90 14.03 -3.81 11.59
CA SER A 90 14.32 -3.58 13.01
C SER A 90 15.16 -2.32 13.28
N GLY A 91 15.47 -1.54 12.24
CA GLY A 91 16.31 -0.34 12.35
C GLY A 91 17.80 -0.63 12.62
N ARG A 92 18.26 -1.88 12.50
CA ARG A 92 19.64 -2.30 12.78
C ARG A 92 20.50 -2.32 11.51
N CYS A 93 20.69 -1.15 10.91
CA CYS A 93 21.43 -0.99 9.66
C CYS A 93 22.92 -0.69 9.89
N GLY A 94 23.68 -1.70 10.34
CA GLY A 94 25.13 -1.57 10.50
C GLY A 94 25.90 -1.41 9.18
N ALA A 95 27.21 -1.12 9.27
CA ALA A 95 28.07 -0.89 8.11
C ALA A 95 28.06 -2.04 7.09
N SER A 96 27.99 -3.30 7.55
CA SER A 96 27.91 -4.48 6.68
C SER A 96 26.63 -4.50 5.84
N VAL A 97 25.46 -4.27 6.46
CA VAL A 97 24.15 -4.20 5.78
C VAL A 97 24.16 -3.07 4.74
N LEU A 98 24.66 -1.90 5.15
CA LEU A 98 24.75 -0.74 4.27
C LEU A 98 25.69 -0.99 3.07
N GLY A 99 26.84 -1.62 3.31
CA GLY A 99 27.79 -1.99 2.25
C GLY A 99 27.17 -2.91 1.21
N LYS A 100 26.43 -3.94 1.65
CA LYS A 100 25.72 -4.87 0.76
C LYS A 100 24.64 -4.15 -0.06
N LEU A 101 23.83 -3.30 0.57
CA LEU A 101 22.83 -2.50 -0.15
C LEU A 101 23.46 -1.57 -1.18
N LYS A 102 24.54 -0.88 -0.81
CA LYS A 102 25.28 0.02 -1.71
C LYS A 102 25.91 -0.72 -2.90
N ALA A 103 26.37 -1.96 -2.70
CA ALA A 103 26.92 -2.78 -3.78
C ALA A 103 25.90 -3.09 -4.88
N HIS A 104 24.60 -2.98 -4.59
CA HIS A 104 23.52 -3.14 -5.57
C HIS A 104 23.04 -1.82 -6.19
N CYS A 105 23.50 -0.67 -5.70
CA CYS A 105 23.19 0.62 -6.32
C CYS A 105 23.81 0.71 -7.71
N GLY A 106 23.03 1.13 -8.71
CA GLY A 106 23.50 1.26 -10.10
C GLY A 106 23.66 -0.06 -10.84
N ARG A 107 23.28 -1.20 -10.23
CA ARG A 107 23.22 -2.48 -10.94
C ARG A 107 22.28 -2.32 -12.15
N PRO A 108 22.73 -2.62 -13.38
CA PRO A 108 21.84 -2.62 -14.53
C PRO A 108 20.80 -3.72 -14.31
N LEU A 109 19.53 -3.32 -14.30
CA LEU A 109 18.42 -4.26 -14.29
C LEU A 109 18.03 -4.48 -15.75
N GLY A 110 18.12 -5.73 -16.22
CA GLY A 110 17.66 -6.08 -17.56
C GLY A 110 16.14 -6.02 -17.66
N GLU A 111 15.65 -6.01 -18.89
CA GLU A 111 14.25 -6.27 -19.20
C GLU A 111 13.97 -7.76 -19.07
N VAL A 112 12.83 -8.11 -18.48
CA VAL A 112 12.32 -9.49 -18.46
C VAL A 112 11.01 -9.47 -19.23
N ASP A 113 10.91 -10.26 -20.30
CA ASP A 113 9.73 -10.32 -21.18
C ASP A 113 9.30 -8.93 -21.72
N SER A 114 10.27 -8.06 -22.05
CA SER A 114 10.06 -6.66 -22.46
C SER A 114 9.41 -5.76 -21.39
N ILE A 115 9.41 -6.20 -20.14
CA ILE A 115 8.92 -5.45 -18.99
C ILE A 115 10.11 -4.84 -18.26
N LEU A 116 10.09 -3.52 -18.12
CA LEU A 116 11.06 -2.80 -17.32
C LEU A 116 10.73 -2.97 -15.82
N PRO A 117 11.74 -3.17 -14.97
CA PRO A 117 11.54 -3.26 -13.53
C PRO A 117 10.86 -2.01 -12.97
N THR A 118 9.84 -2.24 -12.15
CA THR A 118 9.09 -1.16 -11.51
C THR A 118 9.97 -0.40 -10.51
N LYS A 119 10.06 0.91 -10.69
CA LYS A 119 10.75 1.81 -9.76
C LYS A 119 9.76 2.32 -8.71
N LEU A 120 10.20 2.37 -7.45
CA LEU A 120 9.39 2.84 -6.33
C LEU A 120 9.89 4.21 -5.87
N TYR A 121 8.96 5.14 -5.66
CA TYR A 121 9.22 6.52 -5.23
C TYR A 121 8.35 6.87 -4.03
N THR A 122 8.71 7.94 -3.32
CA THR A 122 8.00 8.41 -2.12
C THR A 122 6.80 9.30 -2.43
N HIS A 123 6.85 10.10 -3.51
CA HIS A 123 5.77 11.01 -3.89
C HIS A 123 5.11 10.58 -5.19
N THR A 124 3.78 10.74 -5.24
CA THR A 124 2.99 10.43 -6.44
C THR A 124 3.34 11.33 -7.62
N ASP A 125 3.66 12.61 -7.36
CA ASP A 125 4.03 13.56 -8.42
C ASP A 125 5.29 13.11 -9.18
N ASP A 126 6.29 12.56 -8.47
CA ASP A 126 7.51 12.00 -9.08
C ASP A 126 7.16 10.82 -10.00
N VAL A 127 6.30 9.92 -9.52
CA VAL A 127 5.85 8.74 -10.28
C VAL A 127 5.09 9.16 -11.54
N ASP A 128 4.20 10.15 -11.41
CA ASP A 128 3.39 10.64 -12.53
C ASP A 128 4.24 11.34 -13.59
N ALA A 129 5.22 12.15 -13.18
CA ALA A 129 6.15 12.81 -14.10
C ALA A 129 6.98 11.78 -14.88
N ILE A 130 7.52 10.77 -14.20
CA ILE A 130 8.35 9.71 -14.81
C ILE A 130 7.52 8.85 -15.77
N ASN A 131 6.33 8.42 -15.36
CA ASN A 131 5.45 7.62 -16.22
C ASN A 131 5.02 8.41 -17.46
N SER A 132 4.74 9.70 -17.31
CA SER A 132 4.38 10.57 -18.44
C SER A 132 5.53 10.76 -19.42
N CYS A 133 6.76 10.91 -18.92
CA CYS A 133 7.97 10.99 -19.74
C CYS A 133 8.17 9.71 -20.57
N HIS A 134 8.10 8.55 -19.92
CA HIS A 134 8.24 7.26 -20.61
C HIS A 134 7.12 7.01 -21.62
N LEU A 135 5.88 7.41 -21.33
CA LEU A 135 4.79 7.34 -22.31
C LEU A 135 5.02 8.28 -23.50
N ALA A 136 5.61 9.46 -23.28
CA ALA A 136 5.92 10.41 -24.35
C ALA A 136 7.04 9.89 -25.27
N GLU A 137 8.04 9.21 -24.72
CA GLU A 137 9.15 8.57 -25.45
C GLU A 137 8.70 7.44 -26.37
N LEU A 138 7.58 6.78 -26.06
CA LEU A 138 7.00 5.76 -26.93
C LEU A 138 6.50 6.37 -28.24
N GLY A 139 6.89 5.74 -29.34
CA GLY A 139 6.30 6.00 -30.66
C GLY A 139 4.85 5.52 -30.76
N GLY A 140 4.21 5.83 -31.88
CA GLY A 140 2.83 5.45 -32.15
C GLY A 140 1.80 6.48 -31.67
N GLU A 141 0.55 6.27 -32.08
CA GLU A 141 -0.56 7.16 -31.77
C GLU A 141 -1.05 6.94 -30.34
N ALA A 142 -1.29 8.04 -29.62
CA ALA A 142 -1.85 8.00 -28.28
C ALA A 142 -3.37 7.79 -28.34
N VAL A 143 -3.85 6.76 -27.65
CA VAL A 143 -5.28 6.48 -27.49
C VAL A 143 -5.72 6.92 -26.11
N ARG A 144 -6.80 7.71 -26.08
CA ARG A 144 -7.32 8.33 -24.87
C ARG A 144 -8.62 7.63 -24.45
N PHE A 145 -8.63 7.08 -23.24
CA PHE A 145 -9.78 6.43 -22.64
C PHE A 145 -10.38 7.36 -21.57
N VAL A 146 -11.59 7.86 -21.82
CA VAL A 146 -12.30 8.75 -20.90
C VAL A 146 -13.30 7.94 -20.08
N ALA A 147 -13.23 8.08 -18.76
CA ALA A 147 -14.15 7.42 -17.84
C ALA A 147 -15.59 7.90 -18.01
N GLN A 148 -16.55 7.01 -17.77
CA GLN A 148 -17.97 7.32 -17.71
C GLN A 148 -18.46 7.15 -16.28
N ASP A 149 -18.69 8.26 -15.60
CA ASP A 149 -19.08 8.29 -14.19
C ASP A 149 -20.58 8.57 -14.05
N THR A 150 -21.26 7.84 -13.15
CA THR A 150 -22.68 8.07 -12.81
C THR A 150 -22.86 8.12 -11.29
N GLY A 151 -23.74 8.99 -10.79
CA GLY A 151 -23.98 9.19 -9.36
C GLY A 151 -23.09 10.28 -8.74
N ASN A 152 -22.63 10.08 -7.51
CA ASN A 152 -21.80 11.07 -6.80
C ASN A 152 -20.35 11.04 -7.30
N THR A 153 -20.02 11.93 -8.23
CA THR A 153 -18.69 12.00 -8.87
C THR A 153 -17.55 12.31 -7.91
N ASP A 154 -17.80 13.06 -6.83
CA ASP A 154 -16.74 13.43 -5.88
C ASP A 154 -16.35 12.24 -5.01
N ALA A 155 -17.33 11.42 -4.62
CA ALA A 155 -17.09 10.15 -3.95
C ALA A 155 -16.31 9.19 -4.86
N LEU A 156 -16.68 9.09 -6.14
CA LEU A 156 -15.99 8.24 -7.12
C LEU A 156 -14.53 8.64 -7.32
N LYS A 157 -14.24 9.93 -7.46
CA LYS A 157 -12.87 10.45 -7.57
C LYS A 157 -11.99 10.11 -6.35
N SER A 158 -12.60 10.04 -5.16
CA SER A 158 -11.88 9.71 -3.93
C SER A 158 -11.65 8.21 -3.71
N ALA A 159 -12.54 7.36 -4.23
CA ALA A 159 -12.52 5.91 -3.99
C ALA A 159 -11.90 5.12 -5.16
N CYS A 160 -11.93 5.64 -6.38
CA CYS A 160 -11.41 4.98 -7.56
C CYS A 160 -9.91 5.26 -7.73
N HIS A 161 -9.11 4.21 -7.88
CA HIS A 161 -7.67 4.35 -8.16
C HIS A 161 -7.37 4.70 -9.63
N ALA A 162 -8.31 4.46 -10.55
CA ALA A 162 -8.11 4.76 -11.96
C ALA A 162 -8.29 6.26 -12.23
N LYS A 163 -7.41 6.83 -13.05
CA LYS A 163 -7.51 8.23 -13.49
C LYS A 163 -8.77 8.40 -14.37
N PRO A 164 -9.44 9.56 -14.32
CA PRO A 164 -10.64 9.83 -15.13
C PRO A 164 -10.34 9.83 -16.63
N VAL A 165 -9.09 10.09 -17.00
CA VAL A 165 -8.61 9.92 -18.36
C VAL A 165 -7.32 9.11 -18.30
N VAL A 166 -7.28 8.02 -19.05
CA VAL A 166 -6.09 7.19 -19.21
C VAL A 166 -5.61 7.31 -20.65
N GLU A 167 -4.37 7.72 -20.84
CA GLU A 167 -3.73 7.78 -22.15
C GLU A 167 -2.76 6.61 -22.28
N LEU A 168 -2.83 5.89 -23.40
CA LEU A 168 -1.98 4.74 -23.68
C LEU A 168 -1.41 4.80 -25.09
N LYS A 169 -0.23 4.21 -25.27
CA LYS A 169 0.39 3.94 -26.56
C LYS A 169 0.76 2.47 -26.66
N ALA A 170 0.91 1.95 -27.87
CA ALA A 170 1.41 0.60 -28.07
C ALA A 170 2.81 0.45 -27.42
N GLY A 171 3.00 -0.63 -26.64
CA GLY A 171 4.23 -0.86 -25.87
C GLY A 171 4.25 -0.20 -24.49
N ALA A 172 3.21 0.52 -24.07
CA ALA A 172 3.12 1.05 -22.72
C ALA A 172 2.99 -0.07 -21.67
N GLN A 173 3.84 -0.03 -20.64
CA GLN A 173 3.77 -0.94 -19.50
C GLN A 173 2.64 -0.49 -18.56
N VAL A 174 1.71 -1.40 -18.26
CA VAL A 174 0.52 -1.12 -17.45
C VAL A 174 0.43 -2.05 -16.24
N MET A 175 -0.27 -1.60 -15.22
CA MET A 175 -0.60 -2.40 -14.04
C MET A 175 -2.11 -2.54 -13.92
N LEU A 176 -2.58 -3.77 -13.70
CA LEU A 176 -3.98 -4.03 -13.40
C LEU A 176 -4.29 -3.53 -11.98
N THR A 177 -5.25 -2.62 -11.87
CA THR A 177 -5.70 -2.03 -10.60
C THR A 177 -6.94 -2.71 -10.02
N ARG A 178 -7.48 -3.70 -10.74
CA ARG A 178 -8.65 -4.49 -10.34
C ARG A 178 -8.47 -5.95 -10.74
N ASN A 179 -8.84 -6.85 -9.84
CA ASN A 179 -8.93 -8.27 -10.14
C ASN A 179 -10.19 -8.53 -10.98
N GLY A 180 -10.03 -9.13 -12.16
CA GLY A 180 -11.14 -9.50 -13.05
C GLY A 180 -11.02 -10.96 -13.49
N PHE A 181 -12.16 -11.67 -13.55
CA PHE A 181 -12.27 -13.07 -14.01
C PHE A 181 -12.66 -13.22 -15.48
N LEU A 182 -12.80 -12.12 -16.22
CA LEU A 182 -13.27 -12.13 -17.61
C LEU A 182 -12.48 -11.10 -18.40
N TRP A 183 -11.41 -11.56 -19.03
CA TRP A 183 -10.92 -10.95 -20.26
C TRP A 183 -11.35 -11.89 -21.39
N PRO A 184 -12.04 -11.40 -22.43
CA PRO A 184 -12.46 -12.21 -23.57
C PRO A 184 -11.26 -12.83 -24.31
#